data_AF-A0A832Q877-F1
#
_entry.id   AF-A0A832Q877-F1
#
_cell.length_a   1.000
_cell.length_b   1.000
_cell.length_c   1.000
_cell.angle_alpha   90.00
_cell.angle_beta   90.00
_cell.angle_gamma   90.00
#
_symmetry.space_group_name_H-M   'P 1'
#
loop_
_entity.id
_entity.type
_entity.pdbx_description
1 polymer ?
#
loop_
_entity_poly.entity_id
_entity_poly.type
_entity_poly.pdbx_seq_one_letter_code
_entity_poly.pdbx_strand_id
1 'polypeptide(L)'
;MKKLSGNYKTIFLLIIFIFSLCTPYIGVVNAQGIADLEQQIEQKQKELSSKKSILETVESRIKGIKDSNASLQEKIRLMTEELNKAKANSDSKAKEIEKKLLELEQKQKELEEVRGSMDSISGLLYVESRNRFANFVFSDWKDLVQSFYVRKGALNILKDRVEEISGEFSNLVEAKEGLDKEKEVLDKQKDELDKSYALLDKERAKLQAELNSQYSQRRKLNSDITDLSKNVSQLQAALIAARGAGLISSGGYTGSSFGTSISQAPAGSFGVFSIGAYTHRNGMSQWGARARADAGQNYRKLLEVYYPGATFVEGFKEPETIWVKGEGVDCNNKAKSYNIRISFQEYMNSIYEMPASWNIEALKAQAVAARTYALHKVRTQGYIIPNQSNQVYKNCQNAAGWRNAVAQTKGQVLTKKGVVFATEYAAVHGAWGNHVGWDTVSGNGKDWFNNAWERKSGVTWFYKSWYRAGSGIDPKGENCGHSPFLTHEEMMVIVNAYFVKHSLGLRKTPDKSRLLPSDYGKCPGGERADYGNTDKVPYTLAELQALLSNPVRSISNVGIVWGEGQTKEVIFYTNRGPVHISGAGFKDIYNQMAPGHMRIQQQPSHVFFNVEKK
;
A
#
# COMPACT_ATOMS: atom_id res chain seq x y z
N MET A 1 11.20 73.52 42.30
CA MET A 1 10.73 72.70 43.44
C MET A 1 9.44 71.97 43.05
N LYS A 2 9.50 70.65 42.86
CA LYS A 2 8.50 69.70 43.38
C LYS A 2 9.06 68.28 43.23
N LYS A 3 9.55 67.76 44.36
CA LYS A 3 9.93 66.36 44.59
C LYS A 3 8.75 65.48 44.20
N LEU A 4 8.89 64.69 43.13
CA LEU A 4 8.03 63.55 42.88
C LEU A 4 8.68 62.33 43.55
N SER A 5 7.90 61.78 44.47
CA SER A 5 8.22 60.78 45.49
C SER A 5 8.77 59.47 44.93
N GLY A 6 9.74 58.88 45.67
CA GLY A 6 10.46 57.66 45.34
C GLY A 6 9.64 56.38 45.15
N ASN A 7 8.31 56.40 45.26
CA ASN A 7 7.46 55.23 45.07
C ASN A 7 7.20 54.88 43.59
N TYR A 8 7.37 55.81 42.66
CA TYR A 8 7.15 55.50 41.23
C TYR A 8 8.32 54.75 40.58
N LYS A 9 9.55 54.93 41.06
CA LYS A 9 10.71 54.18 40.56
C LYS A 9 10.63 52.70 40.95
N THR A 10 10.16 52.40 42.16
CA THR A 10 9.99 51.02 42.64
C THR A 10 8.85 50.31 41.93
N ILE A 11 7.73 51.01 41.66
CA ILE A 11 6.60 50.45 40.89
C ILE A 11 6.99 50.26 39.41
N PHE A 12 7.76 51.17 38.80
CA PHE A 12 8.22 51.02 37.42
C PHE A 12 9.25 49.88 37.27
N LEU A 13 10.14 49.70 38.25
CA LEU A 13 11.06 48.57 38.29
C LEU A 13 10.34 47.23 38.58
N LEU A 14 9.28 47.22 39.40
CA LEU A 14 8.47 46.02 39.61
C LEU A 14 7.66 45.65 38.36
N ILE A 15 7.15 46.63 37.61
CA ILE A 15 6.42 46.38 36.36
C ILE A 15 7.37 45.83 35.29
N ILE A 16 8.61 46.33 35.19
CA ILE A 16 9.62 45.76 34.28
C ILE A 16 10.05 44.35 34.71
N PHE A 17 10.14 44.08 36.03
CA PHE A 17 10.49 42.76 36.55
C PHE A 17 9.36 41.72 36.38
N ILE A 18 8.10 42.13 36.55
CA ILE A 18 6.92 41.29 36.28
C ILE A 18 6.72 41.08 34.77
N PHE A 19 7.04 42.08 33.93
CA PHE A 19 7.03 41.89 32.47
C PHE A 19 8.16 40.94 32.01
N SER A 20 9.30 40.92 32.71
CA SER A 20 10.39 39.96 32.47
C SER A 20 10.12 38.54 32.99
N LEU A 21 9.18 38.38 33.94
CA LEU A 21 8.75 37.07 34.46
C LEU A 21 7.51 36.51 33.74
N CYS A 22 6.80 37.35 32.97
CA CYS A 22 5.65 36.97 32.14
C CYS A 22 5.91 37.02 30.64
N THR A 23 7.17 37.16 30.19
CA THR A 23 7.51 36.72 28.83
C THR A 23 7.31 35.22 28.77
N PRO A 24 6.44 34.67 27.90
CA PRO A 24 6.51 33.26 27.61
C PRO A 24 7.96 32.98 27.25
N TYR A 25 8.56 31.96 27.87
CA TYR A 25 9.72 31.28 27.30
C TYR A 25 9.27 30.85 25.91
N ILE A 26 9.46 31.72 24.92
CA ILE A 26 9.59 31.32 23.54
C ILE A 26 10.91 30.57 23.58
N GLY A 27 10.81 29.28 23.92
CA GLY A 27 11.83 28.34 23.52
C GLY A 27 12.07 28.67 22.06
N VAL A 28 13.28 29.11 21.76
CA VAL A 28 13.76 29.21 20.39
C VAL A 28 13.53 27.81 19.84
N VAL A 29 12.41 27.63 19.15
CA VAL A 29 12.19 26.47 18.30
C VAL A 29 13.30 26.63 17.30
N ASN A 30 14.37 25.85 17.48
CA ASN A 30 15.44 25.74 16.52
C ASN A 30 14.76 25.59 15.17
N ALA A 31 14.97 26.56 14.28
CA ALA A 31 14.61 26.41 12.89
C ALA A 31 15.38 25.18 12.41
N GLN A 32 14.67 24.05 12.33
CA GLN A 32 15.22 22.76 11.99
C GLN A 32 15.87 22.90 10.61
N GLY A 33 17.21 22.87 10.58
CA GLY A 33 17.93 22.93 9.32
C GLY A 33 17.59 21.73 8.45
N ILE A 34 17.65 21.88 7.14
CA ILE A 34 17.39 20.81 6.16
C ILE A 34 18.19 19.54 6.50
N ALA A 35 19.46 19.69 6.91
CA ALA A 35 20.32 18.60 7.32
C ALA A 35 19.83 17.87 8.60
N ASP A 36 19.23 18.59 9.55
CA ASP A 36 18.68 18.00 10.77
C ASP A 36 17.41 17.18 10.46
N LEU A 37 16.55 17.69 9.58
CA LEU A 37 15.39 16.94 9.09
C LEU A 37 15.80 15.67 8.35
N GLU A 38 16.84 15.72 7.51
CA GLU A 38 17.40 14.55 6.82
C GLU A 38 17.93 13.50 7.81
N GLN A 39 18.71 13.93 8.81
CA GLN A 39 19.25 13.05 9.84
C GLN A 39 18.14 12.38 10.66
N GLN A 40 17.10 13.14 11.03
CA GLN A 40 15.94 12.59 11.75
C GLN A 40 15.15 11.59 10.91
N ILE A 41 15.01 11.82 9.61
CA ILE A 41 14.37 10.87 8.69
C ILE A 41 15.19 9.59 8.61
N GLU A 42 16.50 9.68 8.42
CA GLU A 42 17.37 8.50 8.35
C GLU A 42 17.32 7.68 9.65
N GLN A 43 17.41 8.34 10.80
CA GLN A 43 17.35 7.69 12.10
C GLN A 43 16.02 6.96 12.32
N LYS A 44 14.89 7.62 12.01
CA LYS A 44 13.56 7.01 12.15
C LYS A 44 13.30 5.93 11.12
N GLN A 45 13.92 5.99 9.93
CA GLN A 45 13.87 4.91 8.95
C GLN A 45 14.64 3.66 9.43
N LYS A 46 15.81 3.83 10.06
CA LYS A 46 16.55 2.73 10.71
C LYS A 46 15.76 2.12 11.87
N GLU A 47 15.10 2.95 12.68
CA GLU A 47 14.21 2.46 13.74
C GLU A 47 13.01 1.69 13.17
N LEU A 48 12.43 2.16 12.06
CA LEU A 48 11.31 1.51 11.39
C LEU A 48 11.69 0.15 10.80
N SER A 49 12.88 0.03 10.18
CA SER A 49 13.37 -1.25 9.66
C SER A 49 13.65 -2.25 10.79
N SER A 50 14.26 -1.79 11.89
CA SER A 50 14.49 -2.61 13.09
C SER A 50 13.18 -3.14 13.67
N LYS A 51 12.18 -2.26 13.90
CA LYS A 51 10.86 -2.66 14.43
C LYS A 51 10.12 -3.64 13.49
N LYS A 52 10.24 -3.50 12.17
CA LYS A 52 9.68 -4.45 11.19
C LYS A 52 10.34 -5.82 11.29
N SER A 53 11.66 -5.88 11.42
CA SER A 53 12.38 -7.15 11.59
C SER A 53 11.99 -7.87 12.90
N ILE A 54 11.81 -7.11 13.98
CA ILE A 54 11.28 -7.66 15.25
C ILE A 54 9.86 -8.18 15.06
N LEU A 55 9.01 -7.49 14.28
CA LEU A 55 7.64 -7.92 14.00
C LEU A 55 7.61 -9.25 13.25
N GLU A 56 8.45 -9.40 12.22
CA GLU A 56 8.60 -10.67 11.49
C GLU A 56 9.03 -11.81 12.42
N THR A 57 9.93 -11.53 13.37
CA THR A 57 10.37 -12.51 14.38
C THR A 57 9.23 -12.92 15.32
N VAL A 58 8.45 -11.94 15.80
CA VAL A 58 7.26 -12.19 16.64
C VAL A 58 6.19 -12.98 15.88
N GLU A 59 5.94 -12.66 14.62
CA GLU A 59 4.98 -13.38 13.78
C GLU A 59 5.42 -14.83 13.51
N SER A 60 6.71 -15.05 13.27
CA SER A 60 7.29 -16.39 13.18
C SER A 60 7.14 -17.18 14.48
N ARG A 61 7.37 -16.53 15.63
CA ARG A 61 7.21 -17.15 16.95
C ARG A 61 5.74 -17.51 17.24
N ILE A 62 4.79 -16.63 16.91
CA ILE A 62 3.35 -16.90 17.01
C ILE A 62 2.97 -18.12 16.17
N LYS A 63 3.45 -18.21 14.93
CA LYS A 63 3.20 -19.35 14.06
C LYS A 63 3.73 -20.64 14.68
N GLY A 64 4.99 -20.65 15.13
CA GLY A 64 5.61 -21.80 15.78
C GLY A 64 4.84 -22.27 17.02
N ILE A 65 4.46 -21.33 17.92
CA ILE A 65 3.68 -21.66 19.11
C ILE A 65 2.30 -22.21 18.75
N LYS A 66 1.62 -21.63 17.73
CA LYS A 66 0.29 -22.10 17.31
C LYS A 66 0.34 -23.51 16.76
N ASP A 67 1.31 -23.82 15.90
CA ASP A 67 1.48 -25.14 15.30
C ASP A 67 1.81 -26.19 16.38
N SER A 68 2.69 -25.85 17.34
CA SER A 68 3.01 -26.72 18.48
C SER A 68 1.83 -26.89 19.45
N ASN A 69 1.09 -25.83 19.77
CA ASN A 69 -0.04 -25.87 20.71
C ASN A 69 -1.21 -26.68 20.14
N ALA A 70 -1.49 -26.58 18.84
CA ALA A 70 -2.51 -27.41 18.18
C ALA A 70 -2.12 -28.90 18.20
N SER A 71 -0.85 -29.23 17.91
CA SER A 71 -0.35 -30.60 18.00
C SER A 71 -0.41 -31.14 19.44
N LEU A 72 -0.07 -30.32 20.43
CA LEU A 72 -0.14 -30.69 21.84
C LEU A 72 -1.58 -30.90 22.31
N GLN A 73 -2.52 -30.04 21.89
CA GLN A 73 -3.94 -30.20 22.21
C GLN A 73 -4.50 -31.52 21.70
N GLU A 74 -4.17 -31.90 20.47
CA GLU A 74 -4.63 -33.17 19.90
C GLU A 74 -4.02 -34.38 20.64
N LYS A 75 -2.72 -34.31 20.98
CA LYS A 75 -2.09 -35.35 21.81
C LYS A 75 -2.72 -35.46 23.20
N ILE A 76 -2.99 -34.33 23.87
CA ILE A 76 -3.67 -34.31 25.17
C ILE A 76 -5.07 -34.91 25.05
N ARG A 77 -5.83 -34.58 23.99
CA ARG A 77 -7.16 -35.13 23.75
C ARG A 77 -7.13 -36.66 23.60
N LEU A 78 -6.25 -37.16 22.74
CA LEU A 78 -6.09 -38.61 22.50
C LEU A 78 -5.66 -39.34 23.77
N MET A 79 -4.67 -38.81 24.51
CA MET A 79 -4.28 -39.36 25.80
C MET A 79 -5.44 -39.34 26.79
N THR A 80 -6.21 -38.24 26.88
CA THR A 80 -7.41 -38.10 27.75
C THR A 80 -8.47 -39.14 27.45
N GLU A 81 -8.72 -39.43 26.18
CA GLU A 81 -9.66 -40.48 25.80
C GLU A 81 -9.15 -41.88 26.18
N GLU A 82 -7.87 -42.18 25.94
CA GLU A 82 -7.25 -43.44 26.35
C GLU A 82 -7.21 -43.62 27.86
N LEU A 83 -6.99 -42.55 28.61
CA LEU A 83 -6.87 -42.59 30.05
C LEU A 83 -8.21 -42.61 30.77
N ASN A 84 -9.25 -41.98 30.22
CA ASN A 84 -10.61 -42.20 30.69
C ASN A 84 -11.04 -43.66 30.48
N LYS A 85 -10.65 -44.29 29.36
CA LYS A 85 -10.88 -45.73 29.13
C LYS A 85 -10.09 -46.59 30.12
N ALA A 86 -8.81 -46.27 30.35
CA ALA A 86 -7.96 -46.99 31.29
C ALA A 86 -8.45 -46.85 32.75
N LYS A 87 -8.92 -45.66 33.15
CA LYS A 87 -9.49 -45.37 34.48
C LYS A 87 -10.80 -46.12 34.68
N ALA A 88 -11.71 -46.08 33.70
CA ALA A 88 -12.94 -46.86 33.73
C ALA A 88 -12.68 -48.38 33.82
N ASN A 89 -11.71 -48.90 33.05
CA ASN A 89 -11.30 -50.30 33.13
C ASN A 89 -10.68 -50.65 34.49
N SER A 90 -9.86 -49.75 35.04
CA SER A 90 -9.20 -49.94 36.34
C SER A 90 -10.19 -49.81 37.51
N ASP A 91 -11.21 -48.97 37.41
CA ASP A 91 -12.30 -48.87 38.38
C ASP A 91 -13.20 -50.11 38.34
N SER A 92 -13.46 -50.64 37.13
CA SER A 92 -14.15 -51.92 36.96
C SER A 92 -13.36 -53.07 37.60
N LYS A 93 -12.05 -53.15 37.33
CA LYS A 93 -11.15 -54.13 37.96
C LYS A 93 -11.06 -53.96 39.47
N ALA A 94 -10.94 -52.74 39.98
CA ALA A 94 -10.90 -52.48 41.42
C ALA A 94 -12.19 -52.97 42.11
N LYS A 95 -13.36 -52.74 41.50
CA LYS A 95 -14.64 -53.27 41.99
C LYS A 95 -14.71 -54.80 41.94
N GLU A 96 -14.15 -55.41 40.89
CA GLU A 96 -14.06 -56.87 40.79
C GLU A 96 -13.14 -57.47 41.85
N ILE A 97 -11.99 -56.85 42.09
CA ILE A 97 -11.03 -57.24 43.14
C ILE A 97 -11.68 -57.05 44.52
N GLU A 98 -12.34 -55.93 44.78
CA GLU A 98 -13.04 -55.67 46.05
C GLU A 98 -14.15 -56.69 46.30
N LYS A 99 -14.94 -57.02 45.27
CA LYS A 99 -15.94 -58.09 45.34
C LYS A 99 -15.29 -59.44 45.66
N LYS A 100 -14.18 -59.78 45.00
CA LYS A 100 -13.43 -61.01 45.25
C LYS A 100 -12.85 -61.04 46.67
N LEU A 101 -12.31 -59.93 47.18
CA LEU A 101 -11.81 -59.81 48.55
C LEU A 101 -12.94 -60.03 49.58
N LEU A 102 -14.13 -59.47 49.35
CA LEU A 102 -15.31 -59.69 50.19
C LEU A 102 -15.78 -61.15 50.15
N GLU A 103 -15.84 -61.77 48.96
CA GLU A 103 -16.18 -63.19 48.81
C GLU A 103 -15.14 -64.10 49.50
N LEU A 104 -13.85 -63.75 49.44
CA LEU A 104 -12.77 -64.46 50.12
C LEU A 104 -12.85 -64.29 51.64
N GLU A 105 -13.18 -63.10 52.13
CA GLU A 105 -13.36 -62.83 53.56
C GLU A 105 -14.56 -63.59 54.13
N GLN A 106 -15.67 -63.65 53.39
CA GLN A 106 -16.82 -64.46 53.77
C GLN A 106 -16.48 -65.96 53.80
N LYS A 107 -15.75 -66.46 52.79
CA LYS A 107 -15.28 -67.84 52.77
C LYS A 107 -14.31 -68.13 53.92
N GLN A 108 -13.40 -67.23 54.25
CA GLN A 108 -12.52 -67.35 55.42
C GLN A 108 -13.33 -67.47 56.70
N LYS A 109 -14.38 -66.65 56.86
CA LYS A 109 -15.26 -66.68 58.03
C LYS A 109 -16.07 -67.99 58.14
N GLU A 110 -16.63 -68.48 57.03
CA GLU A 110 -17.32 -69.77 56.98
C GLU A 110 -16.39 -70.94 57.34
N LEU A 111 -15.15 -70.91 56.84
CA LEU A 111 -14.10 -71.87 57.18
C LEU A 111 -13.71 -71.81 58.68
N GLU A 112 -13.63 -70.60 59.24
CA GLU A 112 -13.31 -70.36 60.66
C GLU A 112 -14.44 -70.85 61.59
N GLU A 113 -15.71 -70.64 61.21
CA GLU A 113 -16.88 -71.19 61.90
C GLU A 113 -16.91 -72.72 61.86
N VAL A 114 -16.56 -73.33 60.73
CA VAL A 114 -16.41 -74.80 60.59
C VAL A 114 -15.28 -75.31 61.49
N ARG A 115 -14.15 -74.61 61.56
CA ARG A 115 -13.03 -74.95 62.46
C ARG A 115 -13.41 -74.84 63.93
N GLY A 116 -14.10 -73.76 64.34
CA GLY A 116 -14.59 -73.59 65.72
C GLY A 116 -15.63 -74.65 66.12
N SER A 117 -16.46 -75.08 65.17
CA SER A 117 -17.39 -76.21 65.33
C SER A 117 -16.63 -77.54 65.50
N MET A 118 -15.55 -77.75 64.73
CA MET A 118 -14.66 -78.90 64.89
C MET A 118 -13.90 -78.90 66.22
N ASP A 119 -13.39 -77.76 66.69
CA ASP A 119 -12.71 -77.64 67.98
C ASP A 119 -13.68 -77.92 69.14
N SER A 120 -14.94 -77.49 69.02
CA SER A 120 -16.00 -77.81 69.98
C SER A 120 -16.34 -79.31 70.01
N ILE A 121 -16.41 -79.96 68.84
CA ILE A 121 -16.62 -81.42 68.71
C ILE A 121 -15.42 -82.20 69.24
N SER A 122 -14.19 -81.74 68.97
CA SER A 122 -12.95 -82.33 69.49
C SER A 122 -12.84 -82.16 71.01
N GLY A 123 -13.24 -81.00 71.55
CA GLY A 123 -13.33 -80.74 72.99
C GLY A 123 -14.40 -81.59 73.69
N LEU A 124 -15.57 -81.78 73.07
CA LEU A 124 -16.63 -82.67 73.57
C LEU A 124 -16.18 -84.14 73.57
N LEU A 125 -15.50 -84.61 72.51
CA LEU A 125 -14.94 -85.96 72.43
C LEU A 125 -13.78 -86.17 73.43
N TYR A 126 -12.95 -85.15 73.68
CA TYR A 126 -11.87 -85.18 74.67
C TYR A 126 -12.41 -85.30 76.10
N VAL A 127 -13.46 -84.53 76.43
CA VAL A 127 -14.15 -84.57 77.73
C VAL A 127 -14.93 -85.88 77.94
N GLU A 128 -15.49 -86.46 76.88
CA GLU A 128 -16.23 -87.74 76.98
C GLU A 128 -15.29 -88.97 77.10
N SER A 129 -14.08 -88.90 76.54
CA SER A 129 -13.07 -89.99 76.67
C SER A 129 -12.49 -90.12 78.08
N ARG A 130 -12.42 -89.03 78.85
CA ARG A 130 -11.80 -88.99 80.18
C ARG A 130 -12.75 -89.41 81.30
N ASN A 131 -14.07 -89.39 81.05
CA ASN A 131 -15.11 -89.73 82.03
C ASN A 131 -15.70 -91.16 81.90
N ARG A 132 -15.05 -92.07 81.16
CA ARG A 132 -15.45 -93.50 81.13
C ARG A 132 -14.37 -94.51 81.53
N PHE A 133 -13.22 -94.07 82.06
CA PHE A 133 -12.30 -95.00 82.74
C PHE A 133 -12.84 -95.48 84.10
N ALA A 134 -13.79 -94.75 84.70
CA ALA A 134 -14.44 -95.11 85.96
C ALA A 134 -15.61 -96.11 85.82
N ASN A 135 -16.05 -96.43 84.59
CA ASN A 135 -17.04 -97.49 84.30
C ASN A 135 -16.48 -98.56 83.34
N PHE A 136 -15.17 -98.55 83.11
CA PHE A 136 -14.44 -99.47 82.22
C PHE A 136 -14.26 -100.88 82.80
N VAL A 137 -14.52 -101.06 84.11
CA VAL A 137 -14.24 -102.33 84.81
C VAL A 137 -15.43 -103.32 84.78
N PHE A 138 -16.63 -102.93 84.33
CA PHE A 138 -17.83 -103.79 84.44
C PHE A 138 -18.88 -103.66 83.32
N SER A 139 -18.54 -103.93 82.05
CA SER A 139 -19.56 -104.21 81.01
C SER A 139 -19.04 -104.93 79.75
N ASP A 140 -19.96 -105.63 79.08
CA ASP A 140 -19.83 -106.70 78.08
C ASP A 140 -19.06 -106.36 76.78
N TRP A 141 -18.30 -107.34 76.24
CA TRP A 141 -17.25 -107.17 75.21
C TRP A 141 -17.79 -107.08 73.76
N LYS A 142 -19.06 -107.42 73.53
CA LYS A 142 -19.63 -107.59 72.18
C LYS A 142 -20.10 -106.27 71.52
N ASP A 143 -20.36 -105.22 72.30
CA ASP A 143 -20.73 -103.88 71.79
C ASP A 143 -19.54 -102.91 71.66
N LEU A 144 -18.40 -103.26 72.25
CA LEU A 144 -17.19 -102.41 72.30
C LEU A 144 -16.46 -102.39 70.93
N VAL A 145 -16.49 -103.49 70.19
CA VAL A 145 -15.81 -103.64 68.88
C VAL A 145 -16.59 -102.93 67.75
N GLN A 146 -17.91 -102.78 67.87
CA GLN A 146 -18.73 -102.03 66.91
C GLN A 146 -18.56 -100.50 67.07
N SER A 147 -18.20 -100.03 68.27
CA SER A 147 -17.91 -98.61 68.55
C SER A 147 -16.50 -98.14 68.13
N PHE A 148 -15.58 -99.07 67.87
CA PHE A 148 -14.19 -98.76 67.50
C PHE A 148 -14.02 -98.55 65.99
N TYR A 149 -14.82 -99.23 65.16
CA TYR A 149 -14.76 -99.12 63.69
C TYR A 149 -15.43 -97.84 63.15
N VAL A 150 -16.48 -97.35 63.81
CA VAL A 150 -17.15 -96.08 63.44
C VAL A 150 -16.30 -94.85 63.80
N ARG A 151 -15.43 -94.94 64.83
CA ARG A 151 -14.56 -93.85 65.28
C ARG A 151 -13.27 -93.70 64.47
N LYS A 152 -12.74 -94.79 63.90
CA LYS A 152 -11.55 -94.75 63.01
C LYS A 152 -11.86 -94.19 61.62
N GLY A 153 -13.09 -94.43 61.11
CA GLY A 153 -13.57 -93.82 59.86
C GLY A 153 -13.81 -92.32 59.97
N ALA A 154 -14.40 -91.85 61.08
CA ALA A 154 -14.61 -90.42 61.33
C ALA A 154 -13.29 -89.65 61.50
N LEU A 155 -12.28 -90.22 62.17
CA LEU A 155 -10.97 -89.57 62.36
C LEU A 155 -10.12 -89.47 61.09
N ASN A 156 -10.17 -90.45 60.19
CA ASN A 156 -9.48 -90.34 58.88
C ASN A 156 -10.21 -89.37 57.93
N ILE A 157 -11.56 -89.39 57.90
CA ILE A 157 -12.34 -88.41 57.11
C ILE A 157 -12.14 -86.98 57.64
N LEU A 158 -12.03 -86.80 58.96
CA LEU A 158 -11.72 -85.50 59.57
C LEU A 158 -10.27 -85.08 59.34
N LYS A 159 -9.31 -86.01 59.33
CA LYS A 159 -7.89 -85.70 59.06
C LYS A 159 -7.65 -85.35 57.59
N ASP A 160 -8.24 -86.10 56.66
CA ASP A 160 -8.18 -85.82 55.22
C ASP A 160 -8.87 -84.49 54.89
N ARG A 161 -10.04 -84.21 55.51
CA ARG A 161 -10.68 -82.88 55.38
C ARG A 161 -9.88 -81.77 56.04
N VAL A 162 -9.17 -82.00 57.14
CA VAL A 162 -8.33 -80.96 57.78
C VAL A 162 -7.10 -80.63 56.94
N GLU A 163 -6.48 -81.62 56.28
CA GLU A 163 -5.37 -81.39 55.34
C GLU A 163 -5.87 -80.70 54.05
N GLU A 164 -7.05 -81.05 53.54
CA GLU A 164 -7.72 -80.38 52.39
C GLU A 164 -8.10 -78.93 52.72
N ILE A 165 -8.78 -78.70 53.85
CA ILE A 165 -9.20 -77.37 54.37
C ILE A 165 -7.99 -76.49 54.70
N SER A 166 -6.91 -77.03 55.27
CA SER A 166 -5.70 -76.25 55.57
C SER A 166 -4.92 -75.87 54.31
N GLY A 167 -4.87 -76.76 53.31
CA GLY A 167 -4.29 -76.47 51.99
C GLY A 167 -5.08 -75.41 51.22
N GLU A 168 -6.42 -75.49 51.24
CA GLU A 168 -7.30 -74.48 50.65
C GLU A 168 -7.19 -73.13 51.37
N PHE A 169 -7.08 -73.11 52.71
CA PHE A 169 -6.89 -71.89 53.49
C PHE A 169 -5.55 -71.20 53.19
N SER A 170 -4.45 -71.95 53.07
CA SER A 170 -3.14 -71.39 52.69
C SER A 170 -3.20 -70.74 51.30
N ASN A 171 -3.82 -71.42 50.33
CA ASN A 171 -4.01 -70.88 48.98
C ASN A 171 -4.93 -69.64 48.96
N LEU A 172 -5.96 -69.60 49.81
CA LEU A 172 -6.87 -68.46 49.95
C LEU A 172 -6.18 -67.22 50.57
N VAL A 173 -5.29 -67.43 51.55
CA VAL A 173 -4.48 -66.36 52.16
C VAL A 173 -3.48 -65.80 51.15
N GLU A 174 -2.76 -66.67 50.41
CA GLU A 174 -1.85 -66.24 49.34
C GLU A 174 -2.58 -65.51 48.21
N ALA A 175 -3.79 -65.95 47.84
CA ALA A 175 -4.62 -65.28 46.85
C ALA A 175 -5.10 -63.90 47.31
N LYS A 176 -5.46 -63.75 48.59
CA LYS A 176 -5.84 -62.45 49.19
C LYS A 176 -4.65 -61.48 49.20
N GLU A 177 -3.49 -61.93 49.65
CA GLU A 177 -2.25 -61.13 49.62
C GLU A 177 -1.85 -60.73 48.19
N GLY A 178 -2.05 -61.61 47.22
CA GLY A 178 -1.83 -61.32 45.79
C GLY A 178 -2.75 -60.22 45.27
N LEU A 179 -4.05 -60.30 45.58
CA LEU A 179 -5.04 -59.31 45.17
C LEU A 179 -4.86 -57.94 45.86
N ASP A 180 -4.45 -57.93 47.14
CA ASP A 180 -4.13 -56.70 47.86
C ASP A 180 -2.91 -55.98 47.26
N LYS A 181 -1.87 -56.74 46.86
CA LYS A 181 -0.71 -56.19 46.14
C LYS A 181 -1.09 -55.68 44.75
N GLU A 182 -1.94 -56.39 44.01
CA GLU A 182 -2.42 -55.96 42.70
C GLU A 182 -3.24 -54.66 42.80
N LYS A 183 -4.07 -54.52 43.83
CA LYS A 183 -4.81 -53.29 44.14
C LYS A 183 -3.87 -52.12 44.46
N GLU A 184 -2.83 -52.34 45.28
CA GLU A 184 -1.85 -51.32 45.62
C GLU A 184 -1.06 -50.82 44.39
N VAL A 185 -0.66 -51.73 43.49
CA VAL A 185 0.01 -51.38 42.23
C VAL A 185 -0.93 -50.58 41.32
N LEU A 186 -2.20 -50.97 41.23
CA LEU A 186 -3.20 -50.30 40.41
C LEU A 186 -3.47 -48.87 40.91
N ASP A 187 -3.52 -48.66 42.22
CA ASP A 187 -3.72 -47.34 42.83
C ASP A 187 -2.51 -46.42 42.62
N LYS A 188 -1.28 -46.95 42.70
CA LYS A 188 -0.06 -46.20 42.37
C LYS A 188 -0.02 -45.78 40.89
N GLN A 189 -0.41 -46.68 39.98
CA GLN A 189 -0.48 -46.36 38.56
C GLN A 189 -1.52 -45.27 38.25
N LYS A 190 -2.66 -45.23 38.95
CA LYS A 190 -3.65 -44.14 38.83
C LYS A 190 -3.09 -42.79 39.28
N ASP A 191 -2.34 -42.76 40.37
CA ASP A 191 -1.76 -41.53 40.93
C ASP A 191 -0.64 -40.94 40.04
N GLU A 192 0.28 -41.76 39.53
CA GLU A 192 1.32 -41.31 38.59
C GLU A 192 0.74 -40.71 37.29
N LEU A 193 -0.41 -41.22 36.89
CA LEU A 193 -1.11 -40.82 35.68
C LEU A 193 -1.82 -39.47 35.84
N ASP A 194 -2.52 -39.27 36.95
CA ASP A 194 -3.15 -37.99 37.30
C ASP A 194 -2.07 -36.88 37.46
N LYS A 195 -0.88 -37.22 37.98
CA LYS A 195 0.28 -36.30 38.04
C LYS A 195 0.81 -35.91 36.67
N SER A 196 0.90 -36.87 35.74
CA SER A 196 1.35 -36.61 34.36
C SER A 196 0.39 -35.68 33.61
N TYR A 197 -0.92 -35.79 33.85
CA TYR A 197 -1.91 -34.85 33.34
C TYR A 197 -1.74 -33.44 33.85
N ALA A 198 -1.58 -33.27 35.16
CA ALA A 198 -1.40 -31.97 35.77
C ALA A 198 -0.18 -31.23 35.19
N LEU A 199 0.89 -31.96 34.86
CA LEU A 199 2.07 -31.41 34.19
C LEU A 199 1.78 -30.94 32.76
N LEU A 200 1.05 -31.73 31.97
CA LEU A 200 0.69 -31.38 30.59
C LEU A 200 -0.25 -30.18 30.52
N ASP A 201 -1.24 -30.11 31.42
CA ASP A 201 -2.15 -28.96 31.50
C ASP A 201 -1.42 -27.67 31.91
N LYS A 202 -0.44 -27.78 32.82
CA LYS A 202 0.42 -26.66 33.20
C LYS A 202 1.26 -26.16 32.02
N GLU A 203 1.81 -27.07 31.20
CA GLU A 203 2.60 -26.70 30.03
C GLU A 203 1.75 -26.06 28.93
N ARG A 204 0.52 -26.56 28.73
CA ARG A 204 -0.48 -25.92 27.87
C ARG A 204 -0.82 -24.50 28.34
N ALA A 205 -1.05 -24.32 29.64
CA ALA A 205 -1.37 -23.01 30.21
C ALA A 205 -0.24 -22.00 29.99
N LYS A 206 1.03 -22.43 30.11
CA LYS A 206 2.19 -21.60 29.80
C LYS A 206 2.27 -21.22 28.31
N LEU A 207 2.08 -22.17 27.40
CA LEU A 207 2.08 -21.90 25.96
C LEU A 207 0.97 -20.91 25.56
N GLN A 208 -0.20 -21.03 26.18
CA GLN A 208 -1.31 -20.09 25.96
C GLN A 208 -1.01 -18.69 26.51
N ALA A 209 -0.37 -18.60 27.69
CA ALA A 209 0.08 -17.33 28.26
C ALA A 209 1.15 -16.66 27.38
N GLU A 210 2.12 -17.43 26.89
CA GLU A 210 3.15 -16.93 25.96
C GLU A 210 2.52 -16.45 24.64
N LEU A 211 1.57 -17.19 24.07
CA LEU A 211 0.85 -16.79 22.86
C LEU A 211 0.12 -15.44 23.05
N ASN A 212 -0.55 -15.25 24.20
CA ASN A 212 -1.23 -13.99 24.53
C ASN A 212 -0.24 -12.82 24.71
N SER A 213 0.94 -13.10 25.29
CA SER A 213 2.05 -12.15 25.41
C SER A 213 2.54 -11.70 24.03
N GLN A 214 2.85 -12.65 23.15
CA GLN A 214 3.31 -12.39 21.77
C GLN A 214 2.28 -11.60 20.96
N TYR A 215 0.98 -11.90 21.09
CA TYR A 215 -0.08 -11.12 20.44
C TYR A 215 -0.16 -9.67 20.97
N SER A 216 0.12 -9.46 22.24
CA SER A 216 0.17 -8.12 22.84
C SER A 216 1.39 -7.34 22.36
N GLN A 217 2.56 -7.98 22.28
CA GLN A 217 3.76 -7.40 21.70
C GLN A 217 3.56 -7.04 20.22
N ARG A 218 2.94 -7.92 19.42
CA ARG A 218 2.60 -7.66 18.01
C ARG A 218 1.71 -6.42 17.86
N ARG A 219 0.67 -6.29 18.70
CA ARG A 219 -0.23 -5.12 18.67
C ARG A 219 0.51 -3.81 18.97
N LYS A 220 1.35 -3.81 20.02
CA LYS A 220 2.18 -2.66 20.38
C LYS A 220 3.12 -2.28 19.25
N LEU A 221 3.82 -3.26 18.68
CA LEU A 221 4.78 -3.04 17.60
C LEU A 221 4.11 -2.51 16.32
N ASN A 222 2.91 -2.97 15.99
CA ASN A 222 2.12 -2.43 14.88
C ASN A 222 1.70 -0.97 15.11
N SER A 223 1.34 -0.62 16.35
CA SER A 223 1.05 0.77 16.73
C SER A 223 2.30 1.64 16.56
N ASP A 224 3.42 1.22 17.14
CA ASP A 224 4.70 1.92 17.04
C ASP A 224 5.13 2.12 15.58
N ILE A 225 4.99 1.08 14.73
CA ILE A 225 5.32 1.16 13.30
C ILE A 225 4.44 2.19 12.59
N THR A 226 3.15 2.24 12.93
CA THR A 226 2.19 3.18 12.35
C THR A 226 2.53 4.61 12.75
N ASP A 227 2.78 4.86 14.03
CA ASP A 227 3.16 6.17 14.56
C ASP A 227 4.52 6.63 14.01
N LEU A 228 5.49 5.74 13.96
CA LEU A 228 6.81 6.03 13.41
C LEU A 228 6.73 6.31 11.90
N SER A 229 5.91 5.57 11.15
CA SER A 229 5.67 5.83 9.72
C SER A 229 4.97 7.18 9.50
N LYS A 230 4.03 7.56 10.36
CA LYS A 230 3.39 8.88 10.33
C LYS A 230 4.42 9.99 10.59
N ASN A 231 5.28 9.82 11.59
CA ASN A 231 6.33 10.77 11.93
C ASN A 231 7.35 10.93 10.79
N VAL A 232 7.79 9.83 10.16
CA VAL A 232 8.66 9.88 8.97
C VAL A 232 7.97 10.66 7.85
N SER A 233 6.69 10.40 7.60
CA SER A 233 5.93 11.10 6.56
C SER A 233 5.80 12.61 6.85
N GLN A 234 5.58 12.99 8.12
CA GLN A 234 5.52 14.39 8.54
C GLN A 234 6.87 15.09 8.42
N LEU A 235 7.96 14.45 8.83
CA LEU A 235 9.32 14.99 8.67
C LEU A 235 9.71 15.12 7.20
N GLN A 236 9.30 14.17 6.35
CA GLN A 236 9.50 14.27 4.90
C GLN A 236 8.70 15.42 4.29
N ALA A 237 7.45 15.64 4.72
CA ALA A 237 6.66 16.79 4.30
C ALA A 237 7.29 18.11 4.78
N ALA A 238 7.80 18.16 6.01
CA ALA A 238 8.54 19.31 6.54
C ALA A 238 9.86 19.53 5.79
N LEU A 239 10.57 18.46 5.42
CA LEU A 239 11.79 18.53 4.61
C LEU A 239 11.50 19.08 3.21
N ILE A 240 10.39 18.70 2.58
CA ILE A 240 9.95 19.29 1.31
C ILE A 240 9.64 20.78 1.48
N ALA A 241 8.89 21.14 2.52
CA ALA A 241 8.56 22.54 2.81
C ALA A 241 9.82 23.37 3.06
N ALA A 242 10.80 22.83 3.78
CA ALA A 242 12.07 23.47 4.10
C ALA A 242 13.03 23.55 2.89
N ARG A 243 13.03 22.54 2.00
CA ARG A 243 13.91 22.49 0.82
C ARG A 243 13.46 23.41 -0.31
N GLY A 244 12.27 24.00 -0.27
CA GLY A 244 11.80 24.93 -1.31
C GLY A 244 11.82 24.33 -2.74
N ALA A 245 11.88 22.99 -2.86
CA ALA A 245 12.06 22.28 -4.10
C ALA A 245 10.84 21.40 -4.35
N GLY A 246 9.97 21.84 -5.26
CA GLY A 246 8.93 20.98 -5.84
C GLY A 246 7.48 21.39 -5.61
N LEU A 247 7.19 22.35 -4.73
CA LEU A 247 5.83 22.87 -4.59
C LEU A 247 5.60 23.97 -5.62
N ILE A 248 5.20 23.57 -6.83
CA ILE A 248 4.28 24.42 -7.59
C ILE A 248 2.97 24.35 -6.83
N SER A 249 2.75 25.30 -5.92
CA SER A 249 1.39 25.63 -5.53
C SER A 249 0.85 26.52 -6.63
N SER A 250 -0.18 26.07 -7.31
CA SER A 250 -1.00 26.96 -8.13
C SER A 250 -1.84 27.93 -7.29
N GLY A 251 -1.47 28.15 -6.00
CA GLY A 251 -1.93 29.19 -5.10
C GLY A 251 -1.58 30.58 -5.62
N GLY A 252 -2.33 31.01 -6.62
CA GLY A 252 -2.27 32.30 -7.29
C GLY A 252 -3.32 32.30 -8.39
N TYR A 253 -4.00 33.42 -8.59
CA TYR A 253 -5.13 33.52 -9.52
C TYR A 253 -4.73 33.09 -10.95
N THR A 254 -5.16 31.91 -11.40
CA THR A 254 -4.98 31.39 -12.77
C THR A 254 -6.17 31.70 -13.68
N GLY A 255 -6.97 32.72 -13.32
CA GLY A 255 -8.24 33.03 -13.96
C GLY A 255 -9.40 32.18 -13.45
N SER A 256 -10.61 32.46 -13.97
CA SER A 256 -11.84 31.69 -13.71
C SER A 256 -11.94 30.38 -14.49
N SER A 257 -10.92 30.03 -15.29
CA SER A 257 -10.93 28.80 -16.10
C SER A 257 -10.82 27.57 -15.20
N PHE A 258 -11.79 26.67 -15.30
CA PHE A 258 -11.84 25.44 -14.51
C PHE A 258 -10.67 24.51 -14.86
N GLY A 259 -10.11 23.83 -13.84
CA GLY A 259 -9.05 22.84 -13.99
C GLY A 259 -7.64 23.42 -14.21
N THR A 260 -7.41 24.70 -13.92
CA THR A 260 -6.09 25.35 -14.06
C THR A 260 -5.40 25.68 -12.74
N SER A 261 -6.07 25.43 -11.61
CA SER A 261 -5.49 25.58 -10.26
C SER A 261 -6.13 24.61 -9.28
N ILE A 262 -5.32 24.05 -8.37
CA ILE A 262 -5.80 23.17 -7.30
C ILE A 262 -6.68 23.92 -6.31
N SER A 263 -6.55 25.26 -6.23
CA SER A 263 -7.36 26.09 -5.32
C SER A 263 -8.86 26.00 -5.59
N GLN A 264 -9.26 25.64 -6.82
CA GLN A 264 -10.65 25.45 -7.23
C GLN A 264 -11.23 24.10 -6.76
N ALA A 265 -10.40 23.16 -6.28
CA ALA A 265 -10.83 21.81 -5.91
C ALA A 265 -11.51 21.75 -4.53
N PRO A 266 -12.31 20.73 -4.22
CA PRO A 266 -12.68 20.39 -2.85
C PRO A 266 -11.45 20.01 -2.00
N ALA A 267 -11.53 20.20 -0.67
CA ALA A 267 -10.45 19.80 0.23
C ALA A 267 -10.21 18.28 0.17
N GLY A 268 -8.94 17.85 0.17
CA GLY A 268 -8.57 16.43 0.06
C GLY A 268 -8.57 15.87 -1.36
N SER A 269 -8.97 16.65 -2.36
CA SER A 269 -8.89 16.29 -3.78
C SER A 269 -7.47 16.41 -4.33
N PHE A 270 -7.24 15.77 -5.47
CA PHE A 270 -5.99 15.81 -6.23
C PHE A 270 -6.21 16.42 -7.60
N GLY A 271 -5.28 17.25 -8.05
CA GLY A 271 -5.24 17.77 -9.42
C GLY A 271 -4.03 17.20 -10.15
N VAL A 272 -4.23 16.76 -11.39
CA VAL A 272 -3.15 16.34 -12.28
C VAL A 272 -3.14 17.29 -13.46
N PHE A 273 -2.07 18.06 -13.59
CA PHE A 273 -2.00 19.16 -14.54
C PHE A 273 -0.90 18.92 -15.55
N SER A 274 -1.27 18.77 -16.82
CA SER A 274 -0.29 18.81 -17.91
C SER A 274 0.37 20.17 -17.95
N ILE A 275 1.69 20.19 -18.12
CA ILE A 275 2.46 21.40 -18.35
C ILE A 275 2.82 21.47 -19.83
N GLY A 276 2.25 22.47 -20.51
CA GLY A 276 2.10 22.47 -21.96
C GLY A 276 1.01 21.48 -22.42
N ALA A 277 0.68 21.52 -23.72
CA ALA A 277 -0.26 20.59 -24.34
C ALA A 277 0.44 19.62 -25.30
N TYR A 278 -0.20 19.28 -26.42
CA TYR A 278 0.40 18.50 -27.48
C TYR A 278 1.46 19.33 -28.23
N THR A 279 2.72 19.18 -27.83
CA THR A 279 3.83 20.00 -28.34
C THR A 279 5.08 19.17 -28.58
N HIS A 280 5.87 19.57 -29.57
CA HIS A 280 7.17 18.97 -29.89
C HIS A 280 8.34 19.71 -29.20
N ARG A 281 8.11 20.88 -28.59
CA ARG A 281 9.10 21.67 -27.83
C ARG A 281 10.34 22.14 -28.60
N ASN A 282 10.26 22.14 -29.93
CA ASN A 282 11.35 22.59 -30.77
C ASN A 282 11.08 24.01 -31.25
N GLY A 283 12.12 24.85 -31.20
CA GLY A 283 12.08 26.21 -31.68
C GLY A 283 11.22 27.13 -30.81
N MET A 284 10.35 27.92 -31.44
CA MET A 284 9.67 29.02 -30.76
C MET A 284 8.36 28.62 -30.08
N SER A 285 8.20 28.97 -28.80
CA SER A 285 6.88 29.01 -28.16
C SER A 285 6.17 30.29 -28.57
N GLN A 286 5.01 30.21 -29.22
CA GLN A 286 4.28 31.40 -29.68
C GLN A 286 3.78 32.24 -28.51
N TRP A 287 3.21 31.61 -27.48
CA TRP A 287 2.75 32.32 -26.27
C TRP A 287 3.92 32.86 -25.44
N GLY A 288 5.03 32.12 -25.38
CA GLY A 288 6.26 32.60 -24.74
C GLY A 288 6.86 33.81 -25.47
N ALA A 289 6.95 33.75 -26.80
CA ALA A 289 7.44 34.84 -27.64
C ALA A 289 6.57 36.09 -27.52
N ARG A 290 5.25 35.92 -27.47
CA ARG A 290 4.32 37.02 -27.18
C ARG A 290 4.65 37.68 -25.85
N ALA A 291 4.76 36.92 -24.76
CA ALA A 291 5.03 37.50 -23.44
C ALA A 291 6.41 38.19 -23.36
N ARG A 292 7.42 37.64 -24.04
CA ARG A 292 8.74 38.29 -24.18
C ARG A 292 8.65 39.61 -24.93
N ALA A 293 7.89 39.65 -26.03
CA ALA A 293 7.65 40.87 -26.80
C ALA A 293 6.84 41.91 -26.02
N ASP A 294 5.81 41.47 -25.28
CA ASP A 294 5.01 42.32 -24.38
C ASP A 294 5.87 42.91 -23.24
N ALA A 295 6.92 42.19 -22.84
CA ALA A 295 7.95 42.69 -21.91
C ALA A 295 9.06 43.52 -22.59
N GLY A 296 8.92 43.88 -23.87
CA GLY A 296 9.80 44.80 -24.59
C GLY A 296 10.95 44.17 -25.37
N GLN A 297 11.04 42.83 -25.47
CA GLN A 297 12.07 42.19 -26.30
C GLN A 297 11.69 42.29 -27.79
N ASN A 298 12.65 42.74 -28.61
CA ASN A 298 12.44 42.82 -30.06
C ASN A 298 12.54 41.44 -30.74
N TYR A 299 12.05 41.35 -31.97
CA TYR A 299 11.96 40.10 -32.72
C TYR A 299 13.31 39.40 -32.94
N ARG A 300 14.41 40.15 -33.04
CA ARG A 300 15.76 39.56 -33.16
C ARG A 300 16.15 38.85 -31.89
N LYS A 301 15.87 39.44 -30.72
CA LYS A 301 16.16 38.80 -29.44
C LYS A 301 15.31 37.55 -29.24
N LEU A 302 14.05 37.59 -29.64
CA LEU A 302 13.17 36.41 -29.65
C LEU A 302 13.78 35.28 -30.50
N LEU A 303 14.20 35.58 -31.73
CA LEU A 303 14.79 34.60 -32.63
C LEU A 303 16.09 34.01 -32.08
N GLU A 304 16.95 34.84 -31.46
CA GLU A 304 18.19 34.37 -30.80
C GLU A 304 17.89 33.38 -29.66
N VAL A 305 16.88 33.66 -28.85
CA VAL A 305 16.46 32.79 -27.73
C VAL A 305 15.92 31.46 -28.24
N TYR A 306 15.01 31.50 -29.22
CA TYR A 306 14.28 30.30 -29.66
C TYR A 306 15.04 29.46 -30.69
N TYR A 307 16.01 30.05 -31.38
CA TYR A 307 16.83 29.37 -32.38
C TYR A 307 18.32 29.59 -32.11
N PRO A 308 18.84 29.12 -30.95
CA PRO A 308 20.22 29.39 -30.57
C PRO A 308 21.20 28.80 -31.58
N GLY A 309 22.28 29.55 -31.82
CA GLY A 309 23.30 29.22 -32.81
C GLY A 309 22.88 29.40 -34.27
N ALA A 310 21.70 29.99 -34.53
CA ALA A 310 21.33 30.42 -35.88
C ALA A 310 21.90 31.82 -36.19
N THR A 311 22.29 32.02 -37.44
CA THR A 311 22.70 33.32 -37.98
C THR A 311 21.50 33.99 -38.62
N PHE A 312 21.22 35.23 -38.20
CA PHE A 312 20.21 36.07 -38.83
C PHE A 312 20.75 36.65 -40.15
N VAL A 313 19.99 36.51 -41.23
CA VAL A 313 20.38 36.97 -42.58
C VAL A 313 19.29 37.86 -43.16
N GLU A 314 19.71 38.98 -43.76
CA GLU A 314 18.85 39.92 -44.49
C GLU A 314 19.08 39.80 -45.99
N GLY A 315 18.10 40.24 -46.78
CA GLY A 315 18.21 40.22 -48.24
C GLY A 315 18.28 38.81 -48.84
N PHE A 316 17.83 37.79 -48.11
CA PHE A 316 17.78 36.43 -48.62
C PHE A 316 16.84 36.35 -49.83
N LYS A 317 17.33 35.75 -50.93
CA LYS A 317 16.57 35.64 -52.17
C LYS A 317 15.39 34.69 -52.00
N GLU A 318 14.19 35.26 -52.00
CA GLU A 318 12.93 34.51 -51.99
C GLU A 318 12.61 33.99 -53.41
N PRO A 319 12.04 32.78 -53.55
CA PRO A 319 11.57 32.30 -54.84
C PRO A 319 10.35 33.13 -55.31
N GLU A 320 10.13 33.21 -56.63
CA GLU A 320 8.95 33.90 -57.17
C GLU A 320 7.64 33.23 -56.72
N THR A 321 7.63 31.90 -56.75
CA THR A 321 6.47 31.08 -56.39
C THR A 321 6.81 29.98 -55.40
N ILE A 322 5.80 29.54 -54.65
CA ILE A 322 5.85 28.36 -53.78
C ILE A 322 4.72 27.40 -54.14
N TRP A 323 5.01 26.10 -54.07
CA TRP A 323 4.02 25.05 -54.26
C TRP A 323 3.40 24.67 -52.92
N VAL A 324 2.10 24.90 -52.77
CA VAL A 324 1.30 24.45 -51.62
C VAL A 324 0.57 23.17 -52.03
N LYS A 325 0.88 22.06 -51.37
CA LYS A 325 0.36 20.73 -51.72
C LYS A 325 -0.01 19.92 -50.48
N GLY A 326 -1.22 19.36 -50.47
CA GLY A 326 -1.73 18.47 -49.42
C GLY A 326 -3.03 18.98 -48.80
N GLU A 327 -3.47 18.29 -47.75
CA GLU A 327 -4.71 18.63 -47.04
C GLU A 327 -4.50 19.77 -46.04
N GLY A 328 -5.45 20.69 -46.01
CA GLY A 328 -5.48 21.84 -45.11
C GLY A 328 -6.91 22.34 -44.89
N VAL A 329 -7.05 23.63 -44.62
CA VAL A 329 -8.36 24.28 -44.47
C VAL A 329 -8.46 25.57 -45.26
N ASP A 330 -9.66 25.88 -45.74
CA ASP A 330 -9.95 27.14 -46.39
C ASP A 330 -10.13 28.30 -45.38
N CYS A 331 -10.42 29.49 -45.89
CA CYS A 331 -10.67 30.70 -45.11
C CYS A 331 -11.75 30.55 -44.03
N ASN A 332 -12.74 29.69 -44.27
CA ASN A 332 -13.86 29.44 -43.40
C ASN A 332 -13.61 28.22 -42.49
N ASN A 333 -12.38 27.74 -42.40
CA ASN A 333 -11.96 26.53 -41.67
C ASN A 333 -12.61 25.24 -42.20
N LYS A 334 -13.05 25.19 -43.46
CA LYS A 334 -13.53 23.96 -44.10
C LYS A 334 -12.35 23.18 -44.66
N ALA A 335 -12.36 21.86 -44.53
CA ALA A 335 -11.32 20.99 -45.08
C ALA A 335 -11.16 21.24 -46.60
N LYS A 336 -9.91 21.34 -47.05
CA LYS A 336 -9.58 21.63 -48.45
C LYS A 336 -8.26 20.97 -48.85
N SER A 337 -8.28 20.30 -50.00
CA SER A 337 -7.07 19.80 -50.65
C SER A 337 -6.43 20.88 -51.51
N TYR A 338 -5.11 21.02 -51.41
CA TYR A 338 -4.32 22.00 -52.15
C TYR A 338 -3.37 21.30 -53.13
N ASN A 339 -3.25 21.88 -54.32
CA ASN A 339 -2.21 21.57 -55.29
C ASN A 339 -1.99 22.80 -56.19
N ILE A 340 -1.50 23.89 -55.59
CA ILE A 340 -1.44 25.22 -56.23
C ILE A 340 -0.04 25.82 -56.15
N ARG A 341 0.37 26.53 -57.20
CA ARG A 341 1.53 27.42 -57.17
C ARG A 341 1.05 28.86 -57.06
N ILE A 342 1.54 29.57 -56.05
CA ILE A 342 1.19 30.97 -55.77
C ILE A 342 2.46 31.78 -55.56
N SER A 343 2.36 33.10 -55.61
CA SER A 343 3.51 33.95 -55.31
C SER A 343 3.98 33.74 -53.86
N PHE A 344 5.29 33.76 -53.62
CA PHE A 344 5.81 33.56 -52.27
C PHE A 344 5.31 34.65 -51.29
N GLN A 345 5.16 35.88 -51.78
CA GLN A 345 4.60 36.99 -51.01
C GLN A 345 3.14 36.77 -50.60
N GLU A 346 2.31 36.25 -51.51
CA GLU A 346 0.90 35.92 -51.21
C GLU A 346 0.80 34.77 -50.22
N TYR A 347 1.64 33.75 -50.37
CA TYR A 347 1.76 32.65 -49.41
C TYR A 347 2.09 33.18 -48.00
N MET A 348 3.15 34.00 -47.88
CA MET A 348 3.57 34.55 -46.58
C MET A 348 2.47 35.41 -45.95
N ASN A 349 1.70 36.15 -46.74
CA ASN A 349 0.57 36.95 -46.26
C ASN A 349 -0.65 36.11 -45.82
N SER A 350 -0.67 34.82 -46.14
CA SER A 350 -1.81 33.92 -45.94
C SER A 350 -1.54 32.82 -44.91
N ILE A 351 -0.54 33.04 -44.04
CA ILE A 351 -0.21 32.20 -42.89
C ILE A 351 -1.06 32.59 -41.69
N TYR A 352 -1.70 31.63 -41.00
CA TYR A 352 -2.65 31.85 -39.90
C TYR A 352 -2.22 31.18 -38.59
N GLU A 353 -0.95 31.33 -38.21
CA GLU A 353 -0.38 30.69 -37.02
C GLU A 353 -0.62 31.46 -35.72
N MET A 354 -0.45 32.79 -35.75
CA MET A 354 -0.60 33.65 -34.58
C MET A 354 -1.72 34.67 -34.83
N PRO A 355 -2.49 35.03 -33.79
CA PRO A 355 -3.47 36.11 -33.90
C PRO A 355 -2.81 37.40 -34.35
N ALA A 356 -3.30 38.00 -35.43
CA ALA A 356 -2.71 39.21 -36.02
C ALA A 356 -2.80 40.45 -35.12
N SER A 357 -3.53 40.38 -34.00
CA SER A 357 -3.62 41.42 -32.97
C SER A 357 -2.52 41.34 -31.91
N TRP A 358 -1.69 40.29 -31.92
CA TRP A 358 -0.58 40.17 -30.98
C TRP A 358 0.53 41.17 -31.28
N ASN A 359 1.42 41.35 -30.31
CA ASN A 359 2.56 42.24 -30.39
C ASN A 359 3.35 42.06 -31.69
N ILE A 360 3.62 43.17 -32.38
CA ILE A 360 4.26 43.17 -33.69
C ILE A 360 5.63 42.50 -33.67
N GLU A 361 6.39 42.58 -32.56
CA GLU A 361 7.71 41.96 -32.46
C GLU A 361 7.60 40.42 -32.40
N ALA A 362 6.55 39.89 -31.76
CA ALA A 362 6.26 38.46 -31.79
C ALA A 362 5.81 38.02 -33.20
N LEU A 363 4.99 38.83 -33.89
CA LEU A 363 4.57 38.54 -35.26
C LEU A 363 5.74 38.58 -36.25
N LYS A 364 6.69 39.52 -36.09
CA LYS A 364 7.92 39.58 -36.89
C LYS A 364 8.79 38.36 -36.68
N ALA A 365 8.98 37.93 -35.43
CA ALA A 365 9.74 36.71 -35.14
C ALA A 365 9.10 35.49 -35.80
N GLN A 366 7.77 35.36 -35.70
CA GLN A 366 7.01 34.31 -36.38
C GLN A 366 7.11 34.39 -37.91
N ALA A 367 7.07 35.59 -38.49
CA ALA A 367 7.19 35.77 -39.94
C ALA A 367 8.58 35.32 -40.44
N VAL A 368 9.65 35.65 -39.73
CA VAL A 368 11.02 35.20 -40.06
C VAL A 368 11.17 33.68 -39.90
N ALA A 369 10.64 33.11 -38.82
CA ALA A 369 10.63 31.67 -38.61
C ALA A 369 9.83 30.93 -39.69
N ALA A 370 8.59 31.33 -39.94
CA ALA A 370 7.73 30.72 -40.96
C ALA A 370 8.34 30.83 -42.38
N ARG A 371 8.95 31.98 -42.71
CA ARG A 371 9.68 32.16 -43.98
C ARG A 371 10.84 31.18 -44.10
N THR A 372 11.65 31.07 -43.05
CA THR A 372 12.80 30.17 -43.01
C THR A 372 12.34 28.71 -43.14
N TYR A 373 11.29 28.32 -42.43
CA TYR A 373 10.70 26.99 -42.48
C TYR A 373 10.16 26.65 -43.89
N ALA A 374 9.42 27.57 -44.50
CA ALA A 374 8.89 27.40 -45.85
C ALA A 374 10.02 27.23 -46.88
N LEU A 375 11.05 28.07 -46.83
CA LEU A 375 12.23 27.95 -47.70
C LEU A 375 12.98 26.63 -47.48
N HIS A 376 13.10 26.19 -46.23
CA HIS A 376 13.68 24.90 -45.91
C HIS A 376 12.88 23.74 -46.52
N LYS A 377 11.55 23.75 -46.39
CA LYS A 377 10.67 22.72 -46.98
C LYS A 377 10.67 22.74 -48.51
N VAL A 378 10.69 23.92 -49.13
CA VAL A 378 10.85 24.02 -50.59
C VAL A 378 12.19 23.41 -51.01
N ARG A 379 13.28 23.66 -50.28
CA ARG A 379 14.59 23.09 -50.60
C ARG A 379 14.66 21.57 -50.43
N THR A 380 14.03 21.02 -49.39
CA THR A 380 14.17 19.59 -49.04
C THR A 380 13.05 18.70 -49.59
N GLN A 381 11.87 19.27 -49.86
CA GLN A 381 10.66 18.55 -50.27
C GLN A 381 10.05 19.10 -51.57
N GLY A 382 10.36 20.34 -51.96
CA GLY A 382 9.82 20.99 -53.15
C GLY A 382 8.45 21.67 -52.97
N TYR A 383 7.78 21.45 -51.84
CA TYR A 383 6.46 22.01 -51.54
C TYR A 383 6.23 22.14 -50.02
N ILE A 384 5.22 22.92 -49.64
CA ILE A 384 4.75 23.05 -48.25
C ILE A 384 3.37 22.39 -48.08
N ILE A 385 3.16 21.76 -46.92
CA ILE A 385 1.89 21.09 -46.56
C ILE A 385 1.07 22.05 -45.67
N PRO A 386 -0.18 22.41 -46.03
CA PRO A 386 -0.94 23.47 -45.38
C PRO A 386 -1.75 23.00 -44.16
N ASN A 387 -1.14 22.25 -43.22
CA ASN A 387 -1.82 21.73 -42.03
C ASN A 387 -1.13 22.08 -40.70
N GLN A 388 -1.82 21.81 -39.59
CA GLN A 388 -1.35 22.08 -38.22
C GLN A 388 -0.08 21.33 -37.83
N SER A 389 0.22 20.20 -38.49
CA SER A 389 1.49 19.46 -38.28
C SER A 389 2.67 20.08 -39.04
N ASN A 390 2.42 21.04 -39.93
CA ASN A 390 3.43 21.73 -40.72
C ASN A 390 3.26 23.24 -40.60
N GLN A 391 2.50 23.84 -41.52
CA GLN A 391 2.27 25.28 -41.59
C GLN A 391 0.81 25.53 -41.94
N VAL A 392 0.10 26.25 -41.08
CA VAL A 392 -1.29 26.63 -41.37
C VAL A 392 -1.31 27.73 -42.43
N TYR A 393 -1.80 27.36 -43.62
CA TYR A 393 -2.07 28.25 -44.74
C TYR A 393 -3.56 28.22 -45.07
N LYS A 394 -4.14 29.37 -45.43
CA LYS A 394 -5.51 29.50 -45.92
C LYS A 394 -5.50 30.20 -47.27
N ASN A 395 -6.53 30.00 -48.08
CA ASN A 395 -6.65 30.63 -49.42
C ASN A 395 -7.18 32.08 -49.38
N CYS A 396 -6.77 32.86 -48.38
CA CYS A 396 -7.05 34.29 -48.24
C CYS A 396 -5.93 34.94 -47.43
N GLN A 397 -5.79 36.25 -47.62
CA GLN A 397 -4.83 37.03 -46.87
C GLN A 397 -5.24 37.21 -45.41
N ASN A 398 -4.28 37.06 -44.50
CA ASN A 398 -4.47 37.32 -43.08
C ASN A 398 -4.63 38.83 -42.81
N ALA A 399 -5.06 39.17 -41.60
CA ALA A 399 -5.31 40.52 -41.14
C ALA A 399 -4.08 41.44 -41.25
N ALA A 400 -4.33 42.74 -41.24
CA ALA A 400 -3.32 43.78 -41.50
C ALA A 400 -2.09 43.67 -40.58
N GLY A 401 -2.28 43.32 -39.30
CA GLY A 401 -1.16 43.16 -38.35
C GLY A 401 -0.15 42.10 -38.78
N TRP A 402 -0.61 40.94 -39.27
CA TRP A 402 0.26 39.90 -39.82
C TRP A 402 0.96 40.36 -41.10
N ARG A 403 0.20 40.93 -42.05
CA ARG A 403 0.77 41.41 -43.33
C ARG A 403 1.81 42.50 -43.11
N ASN A 404 1.63 43.36 -42.12
CA ASN A 404 2.61 44.37 -41.73
C ASN A 404 3.91 43.72 -41.22
N ALA A 405 3.81 42.70 -40.35
CA ALA A 405 4.98 41.96 -39.89
C ALA A 405 5.74 41.25 -41.02
N VAL A 406 5.00 40.64 -41.96
CA VAL A 406 5.57 39.99 -43.15
C VAL A 406 6.31 41.02 -44.03
N ALA A 407 5.72 42.19 -44.26
CA ALA A 407 6.32 43.25 -45.06
C ALA A 407 7.60 43.80 -44.41
N GLN A 408 7.58 44.06 -43.09
CA GLN A 408 8.73 44.58 -42.34
C GLN A 408 9.89 43.58 -42.23
N THR A 409 9.64 42.29 -42.48
CA THR A 409 10.64 41.21 -42.38
C THR A 409 10.94 40.57 -43.74
N LYS A 410 10.59 41.24 -44.84
CA LYS A 410 10.81 40.71 -46.19
C LYS A 410 12.29 40.35 -46.40
N GLY A 411 12.56 39.15 -46.93
CA GLY A 411 13.92 38.67 -47.15
C GLY A 411 14.74 38.39 -45.89
N GLN A 412 14.14 38.42 -44.69
CA GLN A 412 14.82 38.11 -43.43
C GLN A 412 14.59 36.63 -43.05
N VAL A 413 15.69 35.89 -42.83
CA VAL A 413 15.66 34.45 -42.51
C VAL A 413 16.69 34.09 -41.44
N LEU A 414 16.58 32.86 -40.93
CA LEU A 414 17.60 32.24 -40.09
C LEU A 414 18.35 31.16 -40.88
N THR A 415 19.66 31.08 -40.67
CA THR A 415 20.51 30.06 -41.31
C THR A 415 21.41 29.37 -40.29
N LYS A 416 21.80 28.12 -40.58
CA LYS A 416 22.90 27.43 -39.92
C LYS A 416 23.91 27.05 -40.98
N LYS A 417 25.17 27.49 -40.83
CA LYS A 417 26.23 27.31 -41.85
C LYS A 417 25.79 27.81 -43.24
N GLY A 418 25.11 28.95 -43.29
CA GLY A 418 24.61 29.57 -44.53
C GLY A 418 23.38 28.93 -45.16
N VAL A 419 22.83 27.85 -44.57
CA VAL A 419 21.66 27.13 -45.11
C VAL A 419 20.44 27.31 -44.22
N VAL A 420 19.27 27.53 -44.83
CA VAL A 420 17.98 27.55 -44.12
C VAL A 420 17.65 26.18 -43.54
N PHE A 421 17.11 26.16 -42.32
CA PHE A 421 16.84 24.95 -41.56
C PHE A 421 15.39 24.94 -41.03
N ALA A 422 14.95 23.80 -40.49
CA ALA A 422 13.63 23.67 -39.89
C ALA A 422 13.53 24.55 -38.63
N THR A 423 12.86 25.69 -38.77
CA THR A 423 12.56 26.67 -37.71
C THR A 423 11.17 26.40 -37.16
N GLU A 424 11.04 25.24 -36.51
CA GLU A 424 9.78 24.78 -35.91
C GLU A 424 9.30 25.77 -34.84
N TYR A 425 8.00 25.76 -34.57
CA TYR A 425 7.38 26.52 -33.49
C TYR A 425 6.10 25.80 -33.07
N ALA A 426 5.69 25.99 -31.83
CA ALA A 426 4.43 25.49 -31.32
C ALA A 426 3.76 26.54 -30.44
N ALA A 427 2.47 26.39 -30.21
CA ALA A 427 1.73 27.35 -29.42
C ALA A 427 2.27 27.44 -27.98
N VAL A 428 2.45 26.31 -27.29
CA VAL A 428 3.12 26.26 -25.97
C VAL A 428 4.09 25.09 -25.87
N HIS A 429 5.13 25.22 -25.06
CA HIS A 429 6.20 24.27 -24.78
C HIS A 429 6.19 23.76 -23.33
N GLY A 430 5.57 24.49 -22.40
CA GLY A 430 5.64 24.17 -20.98
C GLY A 430 6.93 24.72 -20.34
N ALA A 431 7.31 25.95 -20.64
CA ALA A 431 8.50 26.63 -20.11
C ALA A 431 9.85 25.94 -20.41
N TRP A 432 9.86 24.92 -21.27
CA TRP A 432 11.06 24.18 -21.65
C TRP A 432 11.06 23.84 -23.13
N GLY A 433 12.11 24.26 -23.85
CA GLY A 433 12.35 23.88 -25.25
C GLY A 433 13.56 22.95 -25.39
N ASN A 434 13.51 21.95 -26.27
CA ASN A 434 14.57 20.93 -26.42
C ASN A 434 15.93 21.53 -26.78
N HIS A 435 15.95 22.65 -27.50
CA HIS A 435 17.18 23.36 -27.89
C HIS A 435 17.35 24.70 -27.18
N VAL A 436 16.38 25.08 -26.34
CA VAL A 436 16.32 26.37 -25.65
C VAL A 436 16.64 26.23 -24.16
N GLY A 437 16.30 25.08 -23.57
CA GLY A 437 16.30 24.90 -22.11
C GLY A 437 15.11 25.62 -21.47
N TRP A 438 15.32 26.21 -20.29
CA TRP A 438 14.29 26.91 -19.53
C TRP A 438 13.89 28.24 -20.19
N ASP A 439 12.67 28.31 -20.71
CA ASP A 439 12.06 29.54 -21.23
C ASP A 439 11.38 30.33 -20.10
N THR A 440 12.21 30.85 -19.20
CA THR A 440 11.78 31.60 -18.01
C THR A 440 12.42 33.00 -17.98
N VAL A 441 11.84 33.93 -17.22
CA VAL A 441 12.42 35.29 -17.03
C VAL A 441 13.83 35.20 -16.45
N SER A 442 14.06 34.27 -15.53
CA SER A 442 15.36 34.04 -14.89
C SER A 442 16.37 33.27 -15.75
N GLY A 443 15.93 32.72 -16.89
CA GLY A 443 16.75 31.85 -17.75
C GLY A 443 17.12 30.50 -17.14
N ASN A 444 16.54 30.14 -15.98
CA ASN A 444 16.83 28.88 -15.30
C ASN A 444 15.58 28.25 -14.66
N GLY A 445 15.80 27.10 -14.02
CA GLY A 445 14.75 26.22 -13.50
C GLY A 445 14.31 26.45 -12.04
N LYS A 446 14.96 27.35 -11.28
CA LYS A 446 14.80 27.43 -9.81
C LYS A 446 13.37 27.77 -9.36
N ASP A 447 12.68 28.62 -10.11
CA ASP A 447 11.24 28.94 -9.94
C ASP A 447 10.60 28.99 -11.32
N TRP A 448 10.77 27.90 -12.06
CA TRP A 448 10.45 27.86 -13.48
C TRP A 448 8.98 28.14 -13.76
N PHE A 449 8.08 27.70 -12.87
CA PHE A 449 6.65 27.83 -13.08
C PHE A 449 6.21 29.29 -13.04
N ASN A 450 6.54 30.03 -11.98
CA ASN A 450 6.15 31.44 -11.86
C ASN A 450 6.91 32.33 -12.84
N ASN A 451 8.14 31.95 -13.19
CA ASN A 451 8.95 32.68 -14.14
C ASN A 451 8.73 32.28 -15.60
N ALA A 452 7.92 31.27 -15.89
CA ALA A 452 7.62 30.85 -17.25
C ALA A 452 7.02 32.02 -18.06
N TRP A 453 7.60 32.31 -19.22
CA TRP A 453 7.06 33.32 -20.12
C TRP A 453 5.62 32.98 -20.56
N GLU A 454 5.33 31.70 -20.74
CA GLU A 454 3.98 31.22 -21.07
C GLU A 454 3.00 31.49 -19.94
N ARG A 455 3.36 31.27 -18.67
CA ARG A 455 2.49 31.65 -17.54
C ARG A 455 2.25 33.15 -17.54
N LYS A 456 3.30 33.96 -17.76
CA LYS A 456 3.20 35.43 -17.83
C LYS A 456 2.36 35.93 -19.01
N SER A 457 2.26 35.14 -20.08
CA SER A 457 1.37 35.44 -21.22
C SER A 457 -0.12 35.37 -20.88
N GLY A 458 -0.48 34.72 -19.75
CA GLY A 458 -1.86 34.47 -19.35
C GLY A 458 -2.51 33.28 -20.05
N VAL A 459 -1.76 32.48 -20.82
CA VAL A 459 -2.28 31.29 -21.48
C VAL A 459 -2.72 30.25 -20.44
N THR A 460 -4.02 29.98 -20.37
CA THR A 460 -4.61 29.14 -19.32
C THR A 460 -4.33 27.65 -19.50
N TRP A 461 -4.01 27.23 -20.71
CA TRP A 461 -3.77 25.83 -21.06
C TRP A 461 -2.29 25.44 -21.09
N PHE A 462 -1.40 26.35 -20.66
CA PHE A 462 -0.02 26.03 -20.26
C PHE A 462 0.02 25.09 -19.05
N TYR A 463 -0.97 25.18 -18.16
CA TYR A 463 -1.06 24.40 -16.94
C TYR A 463 -2.51 24.01 -16.69
N LYS A 464 -2.88 22.77 -17.02
CA LYS A 464 -4.30 22.39 -17.06
C LYS A 464 -4.52 20.90 -16.83
N SER A 465 -5.58 20.58 -16.08
CA SER A 465 -6.20 19.25 -16.03
C SER A 465 -7.13 19.10 -17.24
N TRP A 466 -6.92 18.05 -18.03
CA TRP A 466 -7.60 17.85 -19.31
C TRP A 466 -8.57 16.67 -19.24
N TYR A 467 -9.74 16.84 -19.85
CA TYR A 467 -10.65 15.76 -20.24
C TYR A 467 -10.53 15.49 -21.74
N ARG A 468 -10.77 14.26 -22.21
CA ARG A 468 -10.68 13.95 -23.64
C ARG A 468 -11.61 12.83 -24.13
N ALA A 469 -12.57 13.17 -24.99
CA ALA A 469 -13.11 12.23 -25.98
C ALA A 469 -12.28 12.32 -27.28
N GLY A 470 -11.30 11.42 -27.47
CA GLY A 470 -10.53 11.28 -28.73
C GLY A 470 -9.57 12.41 -29.14
N SER A 471 -8.95 12.29 -30.33
CA SER A 471 -8.21 13.30 -31.14
C SER A 471 -7.91 14.71 -30.60
N GLY A 472 -8.96 15.49 -30.38
CA GLY A 472 -8.93 16.94 -30.40
C GLY A 472 -8.86 17.62 -29.03
N ILE A 473 -8.59 18.92 -29.07
CA ILE A 473 -8.81 19.86 -27.98
C ILE A 473 -10.28 20.28 -28.09
N ASP A 474 -11.24 19.43 -27.72
CA ASP A 474 -12.64 19.85 -27.65
C ASP A 474 -12.88 20.57 -26.31
N PRO A 475 -13.25 21.87 -26.31
CA PRO A 475 -13.68 22.57 -25.10
C PRO A 475 -14.93 21.97 -24.43
N LYS A 476 -15.65 21.07 -25.13
CA LYS A 476 -16.80 20.30 -24.64
C LYS A 476 -16.46 18.82 -24.37
N GLY A 477 -15.20 18.49 -24.09
CA GLY A 477 -14.81 17.12 -23.76
C GLY A 477 -15.77 16.50 -22.75
N GLU A 478 -16.42 15.40 -23.13
CA GLU A 478 -17.33 14.64 -22.28
C GLU A 478 -16.60 14.29 -20.98
N ASN A 479 -17.03 14.91 -19.89
CA ASN A 479 -16.46 14.71 -18.56
C ASN A 479 -17.23 13.64 -17.78
N CYS A 480 -18.32 13.10 -18.34
CA CYS A 480 -19.21 12.13 -17.71
C CYS A 480 -19.70 12.59 -16.33
N GLY A 481 -19.83 13.90 -16.12
CA GLY A 481 -20.19 14.50 -14.83
C GLY A 481 -19.03 14.58 -13.81
N HIS A 482 -17.81 14.21 -14.16
CA HIS A 482 -16.65 14.29 -13.26
C HIS A 482 -16.05 15.69 -13.18
N SER A 483 -15.57 16.03 -11.98
CA SER A 483 -14.69 17.18 -11.70
C SER A 483 -13.29 16.98 -12.34
N PRO A 484 -12.54 18.06 -12.65
CA PRO A 484 -11.18 17.96 -13.22
C PRO A 484 -10.16 17.63 -12.12
N PHE A 485 -10.65 17.47 -10.89
CA PHE A 485 -9.94 17.06 -9.71
C PHE A 485 -10.47 15.70 -9.29
N LEU A 486 -9.54 14.79 -9.01
CA LEU A 486 -9.81 13.47 -8.47
C LEU A 486 -10.15 13.59 -6.98
N THR A 487 -11.13 12.82 -6.55
CA THR A 487 -11.35 12.53 -5.13
C THR A 487 -10.18 11.74 -4.56
N HIS A 488 -10.11 11.68 -3.23
CA HIS A 488 -9.12 10.87 -2.54
C HIS A 488 -9.22 9.38 -2.93
N GLU A 489 -10.44 8.87 -3.08
CA GLU A 489 -10.71 7.50 -3.48
C GLU A 489 -10.26 7.21 -4.91
N GLU A 490 -10.60 8.07 -5.87
CA GLU A 490 -10.18 7.90 -7.27
C GLU A 490 -8.65 7.92 -7.40
N MET A 491 -7.94 8.78 -6.67
CA MET A 491 -6.48 8.76 -6.66
C MET A 491 -5.92 7.46 -6.05
N MET A 492 -6.53 6.93 -4.99
CA MET A 492 -6.14 5.62 -4.42
C MET A 492 -6.38 4.47 -5.39
N VAL A 493 -7.44 4.51 -6.20
CA VAL A 493 -7.68 3.54 -7.27
C VAL A 493 -6.51 3.55 -8.25
N ILE A 494 -6.11 4.72 -8.74
CA ILE A 494 -5.00 4.87 -9.69
C ILE A 494 -3.68 4.32 -9.10
N VAL A 495 -3.34 4.70 -7.86
CA VAL A 495 -2.09 4.27 -7.22
C VAL A 495 -2.08 2.76 -6.91
N ASN A 496 -3.19 2.17 -6.47
CA ASN A 496 -3.26 0.71 -6.27
C ASN A 496 -3.23 -0.04 -7.61
N ALA A 497 -3.92 0.48 -8.63
CA ALA A 497 -3.91 -0.08 -9.98
C ALA A 497 -2.51 -0.11 -10.60
N TYR A 498 -1.66 0.87 -10.29
CA TYR A 498 -0.24 0.84 -10.69
C TYR A 498 0.47 -0.41 -10.18
N PHE A 499 0.34 -0.72 -8.88
CA PHE A 499 0.94 -1.94 -8.32
C PHE A 499 0.40 -3.20 -8.99
N VAL A 500 -0.91 -3.27 -9.25
CA VAL A 500 -1.54 -4.42 -9.92
C VAL A 500 -1.05 -4.56 -11.37
N LYS A 501 -0.96 -3.45 -12.12
CA LYS A 501 -0.47 -3.42 -13.51
C LYS A 501 0.97 -3.95 -13.59
N HIS A 502 1.82 -3.52 -12.67
CA HIS A 502 3.24 -3.89 -12.62
C HIS A 502 3.54 -5.16 -11.80
N SER A 503 2.51 -5.90 -11.37
CA SER A 503 2.65 -7.14 -10.59
C SER A 503 3.44 -7.00 -9.29
N LEU A 504 3.34 -5.85 -8.63
CA LEU A 504 4.10 -5.51 -7.43
C LEU A 504 3.32 -5.88 -6.16
N GLY A 505 3.84 -6.83 -5.38
CA GLY A 505 3.26 -7.20 -4.09
C GLY A 505 1.88 -7.85 -4.18
N LEU A 506 1.64 -8.68 -5.21
CA LEU A 506 0.37 -9.39 -5.41
C LEU A 506 0.18 -10.53 -4.41
N ARG A 507 -1.06 -10.74 -3.95
CA ARG A 507 -1.49 -11.94 -3.19
C ARG A 507 -2.03 -13.05 -4.08
N LYS A 508 -2.53 -12.69 -5.27
CA LYS A 508 -3.12 -13.61 -6.26
C LYS A 508 -3.01 -12.99 -7.65
N THR A 509 -3.14 -13.82 -8.68
CA THR A 509 -3.11 -13.37 -10.08
C THR A 509 -4.33 -12.49 -10.40
N PRO A 510 -4.14 -11.22 -10.79
CA PRO A 510 -5.24 -10.33 -11.15
C PRO A 510 -5.66 -10.52 -12.62
N ASP A 511 -6.95 -10.36 -12.91
CA ASP A 511 -7.41 -10.10 -14.29
C ASP A 511 -7.07 -8.65 -14.65
N LYS A 512 -5.98 -8.46 -15.40
CA LYS A 512 -5.51 -7.11 -15.81
C LYS A 512 -6.43 -6.43 -16.83
N SER A 513 -7.33 -7.17 -17.48
CA SER A 513 -8.32 -6.58 -18.41
C SER A 513 -9.35 -5.69 -17.70
N ARG A 514 -9.51 -5.87 -16.38
CA ARG A 514 -10.36 -5.05 -15.50
C ARG A 514 -9.69 -3.78 -14.99
N LEU A 515 -8.44 -3.50 -15.36
CA LEU A 515 -7.76 -2.23 -15.06
C LEU A 515 -8.32 -1.12 -15.98
N LEU A 516 -9.53 -0.70 -15.66
CA LEU A 516 -10.32 0.28 -16.39
C LEU A 516 -10.78 1.36 -15.40
N PRO A 517 -11.11 2.57 -15.87
CA PRO A 517 -11.71 3.60 -15.02
C PRO A 517 -13.05 3.16 -14.42
N SER A 518 -13.44 3.79 -13.33
CA SER A 518 -14.71 3.51 -12.62
C SER A 518 -15.98 3.82 -13.43
N ASP A 519 -15.88 4.71 -14.42
CA ASP A 519 -16.94 5.16 -15.32
C ASP A 519 -16.89 4.48 -16.70
N TYR A 520 -16.00 3.50 -16.88
CA TYR A 520 -15.90 2.75 -18.12
C TYR A 520 -17.26 2.12 -18.51
N GLY A 521 -17.66 2.31 -19.77
CA GLY A 521 -18.95 1.83 -20.31
C GLY A 521 -20.18 2.65 -19.92
N LYS A 522 -20.03 3.74 -19.13
CA LYS A 522 -21.15 4.58 -18.67
C LYS A 522 -21.21 5.96 -19.34
N CYS A 523 -20.09 6.43 -19.90
CA CYS A 523 -19.98 7.72 -20.57
C CYS A 523 -20.62 7.72 -21.99
N PRO A 524 -21.52 8.68 -22.33
CA PRO A 524 -22.07 8.81 -23.68
C PRO A 524 -21.02 9.29 -24.71
N GLY A 525 -21.12 8.87 -25.98
CA GLY A 525 -20.42 9.53 -27.09
C GLY A 525 -18.89 9.32 -27.20
N GLY A 526 -18.32 8.45 -26.39
CA GLY A 526 -16.90 8.12 -26.49
C GLY A 526 -16.64 6.76 -25.90
N GLU A 527 -16.80 5.72 -26.70
CA GLU A 527 -16.07 4.49 -26.44
C GLU A 527 -14.62 4.89 -26.13
N ARG A 528 -14.13 4.51 -24.95
CA ARG A 528 -12.69 4.31 -24.79
C ARG A 528 -12.32 3.13 -25.69
N ALA A 529 -12.35 3.36 -27.01
CA ALA A 529 -12.03 2.40 -28.06
C ALA A 529 -10.61 1.84 -27.87
N ASP A 530 -9.80 2.49 -27.04
CA ASP A 530 -8.48 2.07 -26.57
C ASP A 530 -8.46 0.75 -25.79
N TYR A 531 -9.59 0.25 -25.26
CA TYR A 531 -9.58 -1.01 -24.49
C TYR A 531 -10.48 -2.13 -25.04
N GLY A 532 -11.44 -1.84 -25.92
CA GLY A 532 -12.23 -2.86 -26.63
C GLY A 532 -13.01 -3.87 -25.77
N ASN A 533 -13.15 -3.61 -24.46
CA ASN A 533 -13.63 -4.58 -23.47
C ASN A 533 -14.96 -4.11 -22.84
N THR A 534 -16.00 -3.92 -23.64
CA THR A 534 -17.32 -3.42 -23.18
C THR A 534 -18.00 -4.29 -22.11
N ASP A 535 -17.52 -5.51 -21.95
CA ASP A 535 -18.12 -6.58 -21.15
C ASP A 535 -17.42 -6.76 -19.80
N LYS A 536 -16.39 -5.94 -19.51
CA LYS A 536 -15.60 -6.02 -18.28
C LYS A 536 -16.04 -5.00 -17.25
N VAL A 537 -16.25 -5.46 -16.02
CA VAL A 537 -16.51 -4.62 -14.86
C VAL A 537 -15.18 -4.10 -14.30
N PRO A 538 -14.96 -2.78 -14.21
CA PRO A 538 -13.77 -2.21 -13.58
C PRO A 538 -13.56 -2.71 -12.15
N TYR A 539 -12.32 -2.73 -11.67
CA TYR A 539 -12.10 -2.99 -10.24
C TYR A 539 -12.58 -1.82 -9.38
N THR A 540 -13.26 -2.15 -8.28
CA THR A 540 -13.45 -1.24 -7.15
C THR A 540 -12.14 -1.05 -6.38
N LEU A 541 -12.06 0.00 -5.55
CA LEU A 541 -10.92 0.20 -4.66
C LEU A 541 -10.71 -1.01 -3.73
N ALA A 542 -11.79 -1.55 -3.14
CA ALA A 542 -11.71 -2.68 -2.23
C ALA A 542 -11.14 -3.94 -2.90
N GLU A 543 -11.55 -4.23 -4.15
CA GLU A 543 -11.01 -5.35 -4.92
C GLU A 543 -9.52 -5.16 -5.24
N LEU A 544 -9.11 -3.95 -5.68
CA LEU A 544 -7.69 -3.65 -5.92
C LEU A 544 -6.86 -3.83 -4.64
N GLN A 545 -7.35 -3.34 -3.51
CA GLN A 545 -6.65 -3.47 -2.24
C GLN A 545 -6.54 -4.94 -1.79
N ALA A 546 -7.56 -5.76 -2.04
CA ALA A 546 -7.56 -7.19 -1.72
C ALA A 546 -6.57 -8.01 -2.58
N LEU A 547 -6.19 -7.51 -3.75
CA LEU A 547 -5.16 -8.12 -4.61
C LEU A 547 -3.74 -7.92 -4.09
N LEU A 548 -3.51 -6.97 -3.17
CA LEU A 548 -2.18 -6.53 -2.74
C LEU A 548 -1.84 -6.99 -1.32
N SER A 549 -0.57 -7.32 -1.08
CA SER A 549 -0.06 -7.74 0.23
C SER A 549 -0.10 -6.62 1.25
N ASN A 550 0.16 -5.40 0.79
CA ASN A 550 0.21 -4.17 1.58
C ASN A 550 -0.40 -3.01 0.76
N PRO A 551 -1.72 -2.85 0.67
CA PRO A 551 -2.34 -1.86 -0.22
C PRO A 551 -2.21 -0.41 0.28
N VAL A 552 -2.37 0.55 -0.63
CA VAL A 552 -2.56 1.97 -0.29
C VAL A 552 -4.01 2.19 0.16
N ARG A 553 -4.18 2.69 1.39
CA ARG A 553 -5.47 2.95 2.05
C ARG A 553 -5.69 4.42 2.39
N SER A 554 -4.64 5.24 2.34
CA SER A 554 -4.73 6.69 2.50
C SER A 554 -3.52 7.37 1.87
N ILE A 555 -3.71 8.56 1.32
CA ILE A 555 -2.63 9.39 0.75
C ILE A 555 -2.55 10.72 1.51
N SER A 556 -1.55 10.89 2.36
CA SER A 556 -1.39 12.10 3.17
C SER A 556 -0.92 13.29 2.33
N ASN A 557 -0.02 13.08 1.36
CA ASN A 557 0.50 14.12 0.49
C ASN A 557 1.03 13.54 -0.83
N VAL A 558 1.38 14.42 -1.77
CA VAL A 558 2.06 14.08 -3.03
C VAL A 558 3.22 15.04 -3.26
N GLY A 559 4.34 14.53 -3.73
CA GLY A 559 5.51 15.30 -4.13
C GLY A 559 5.92 14.97 -5.56
N ILE A 560 6.52 15.93 -6.25
CA ILE A 560 7.00 15.76 -7.63
C ILE A 560 8.49 16.05 -7.70
N VAL A 561 9.22 15.20 -8.42
CA VAL A 561 10.61 15.43 -8.79
C VAL A 561 10.66 15.81 -10.26
N TRP A 562 11.15 17.02 -10.54
CA TRP A 562 11.38 17.51 -11.90
C TRP A 562 12.85 17.52 -12.27
N GLY A 563 13.10 17.45 -13.58
CA GLY A 563 14.41 17.75 -14.17
C GLY A 563 14.25 18.08 -15.65
N GLU A 564 14.92 19.12 -16.12
CA GLU A 564 15.00 19.48 -17.55
C GLU A 564 13.64 19.51 -18.27
N GLY A 565 12.65 20.19 -17.67
CA GLY A 565 11.30 20.26 -18.22
C GLY A 565 10.57 18.92 -18.27
N GLN A 566 10.92 17.96 -17.43
CA GLN A 566 10.26 16.65 -17.33
C GLN A 566 9.91 16.30 -15.89
N THR A 567 8.84 15.52 -15.73
CA THR A 567 8.48 14.88 -14.47
C THR A 567 9.20 13.55 -14.38
N LYS A 568 10.19 13.47 -13.48
CA LYS A 568 11.00 12.27 -13.30
C LYS A 568 10.29 11.27 -12.39
N GLU A 569 9.70 11.77 -11.31
CA GLU A 569 9.06 10.93 -10.30
C GLU A 569 7.86 11.64 -9.66
N VAL A 570 6.85 10.83 -9.31
CA VAL A 570 5.69 11.18 -8.49
C VAL A 570 5.80 10.36 -7.21
N ILE A 571 5.82 11.04 -6.07
CA ILE A 571 5.98 10.44 -4.74
C ILE A 571 4.68 10.61 -3.98
N PHE A 572 3.97 9.51 -3.74
CA PHE A 572 2.78 9.50 -2.88
C PHE A 572 3.17 9.14 -1.45
N TYR A 573 2.84 10.00 -0.50
CA TYR A 573 3.01 9.71 0.92
C TYR A 573 1.76 8.97 1.40
N THR A 574 1.92 7.73 1.85
CA THR A 574 0.80 6.84 2.13
C THR A 574 0.92 6.13 3.48
N ASN A 575 -0.14 5.46 3.91
CA ASN A 575 -0.14 4.60 5.10
C ASN A 575 0.90 3.47 5.05
N ARG A 576 1.37 3.09 3.85
CA ARG A 576 2.39 2.04 3.67
C ARG A 576 3.81 2.59 3.54
N GLY A 577 3.99 3.89 3.75
CA GLY A 577 5.21 4.63 3.46
C GLY A 577 5.18 5.35 2.10
N PRO A 578 6.28 6.01 1.71
CA PRO A 578 6.39 6.66 0.41
C PRO A 578 6.30 5.66 -0.74
N VAL A 579 5.48 5.98 -1.74
CA VAL A 579 5.34 5.24 -2.99
C VAL A 579 5.91 6.07 -4.11
N HIS A 580 7.01 5.59 -4.69
CA HIS A 580 7.72 6.23 -5.78
C HIS A 580 7.25 5.65 -7.12
N ILE A 581 6.75 6.50 -8.00
CA ILE A 581 6.30 6.12 -9.35
C ILE A 581 7.02 7.00 -10.35
N SER A 582 7.69 6.41 -11.35
CA SER A 582 8.32 7.20 -12.42
C SER A 582 7.27 8.06 -13.14
N GLY A 583 7.65 9.25 -13.61
CA GLY A 583 6.69 10.14 -14.28
C GLY A 583 6.01 9.48 -15.48
N ALA A 584 6.75 8.69 -16.26
CA ALA A 584 6.21 7.90 -17.37
C ALA A 584 5.23 6.82 -16.89
N GLY A 585 5.57 6.10 -15.81
CA GLY A 585 4.71 5.09 -15.20
C GLY A 585 3.42 5.69 -14.63
N PHE A 586 3.52 6.87 -14.00
CA PHE A 586 2.34 7.58 -13.51
C PHE A 586 1.47 8.09 -14.67
N LYS A 587 2.08 8.67 -15.72
CA LYS A 587 1.34 9.11 -16.91
C LYS A 587 0.56 7.96 -17.55
N ASP A 588 1.20 6.81 -17.70
CA ASP A 588 0.60 5.60 -18.26
C ASP A 588 -0.59 5.11 -17.42
N ILE A 589 -0.41 4.91 -16.11
CA ILE A 589 -1.52 4.44 -15.26
C ILE A 589 -2.62 5.48 -15.09
N TYR A 590 -2.28 6.78 -15.01
CA TYR A 590 -3.26 7.86 -14.92
C TYR A 590 -4.12 7.92 -16.19
N ASN A 591 -3.49 7.91 -17.37
CA ASN A 591 -4.23 7.89 -18.62
C ASN A 591 -5.06 6.60 -18.78
N GLN A 592 -4.68 5.51 -18.14
CA GLN A 592 -5.49 4.29 -18.15
C GLN A 592 -6.64 4.28 -17.13
N MET A 593 -6.45 4.82 -15.93
CA MET A 593 -7.36 4.59 -14.81
C MET A 593 -8.21 5.82 -14.45
N ALA A 594 -7.82 7.03 -14.88
CA ALA A 594 -8.54 8.23 -14.51
C ALA A 594 -9.95 8.27 -15.17
N PRO A 595 -11.00 8.59 -14.38
CA PRO A 595 -12.36 8.75 -14.88
C PRO A 595 -12.56 10.08 -15.60
N GLY A 596 -13.77 10.33 -16.12
CA GLY A 596 -14.15 11.51 -16.89
C GLY A 596 -13.33 11.69 -18.16
N HIS A 597 -12.71 10.62 -18.66
CA HIS A 597 -11.67 10.69 -19.69
C HIS A 597 -10.53 11.66 -19.38
N MET A 598 -10.16 11.81 -18.11
CA MET A 598 -9.03 12.65 -17.73
C MET A 598 -7.71 12.13 -18.31
N ARG A 599 -6.85 13.04 -18.77
CA ARG A 599 -5.59 12.71 -19.46
C ARG A 599 -4.47 13.72 -19.18
N ILE A 600 -3.25 13.20 -19.04
CA ILE A 600 -2.03 13.98 -19.26
C ILE A 600 -1.84 14.10 -20.77
N GLN A 601 -2.42 15.16 -21.34
CA GLN A 601 -2.53 15.43 -22.77
C GLN A 601 -1.22 15.89 -23.40
N GLN A 602 -0.32 14.95 -23.62
CA GLN A 602 1.04 15.17 -24.14
C GLN A 602 1.45 14.05 -25.10
N GLN A 603 2.35 14.34 -26.04
CA GLN A 603 2.94 13.31 -26.92
C GLN A 603 3.49 12.13 -26.10
N PRO A 604 3.49 10.89 -26.62
CA PRO A 604 3.94 9.71 -25.86
C PRO A 604 5.36 9.84 -25.30
N SER A 605 6.28 10.42 -26.08
CA SER A 605 7.67 10.71 -25.69
C SER A 605 7.80 11.79 -24.61
N HIS A 606 6.70 12.43 -24.23
CA HIS A 606 6.71 13.61 -23.40
C HIS A 606 6.03 13.39 -22.05
N VAL A 607 6.74 13.72 -20.98
CA VAL A 607 6.30 13.51 -19.59
C VAL A 607 6.59 14.79 -18.81
N PHE A 608 5.65 15.73 -18.79
CA PHE A 608 5.77 16.93 -17.96
C PHE A 608 4.45 17.38 -17.38
N PHE A 609 4.20 17.01 -16.15
CA PHE A 609 2.98 17.33 -15.46
C PHE A 609 3.28 17.57 -13.98
N ASN A 610 2.32 18.17 -13.30
CA ASN A 610 2.33 18.28 -11.85
C ASN A 610 1.18 17.46 -11.27
N VAL A 611 1.35 16.99 -10.04
CA VAL A 611 0.28 16.43 -9.22
C VAL A 611 0.24 17.23 -7.93
N GLU A 612 -0.90 17.84 -7.65
CA GLU A 612 -1.14 18.60 -6.41
C GLU A 612 -2.22 17.92 -5.59
N LYS A 613 -2.16 18.07 -4.27
CA LYS A 613 -3.23 17.72 -3.34
C LYS A 613 -3.71 18.99 -2.63
N LYS A 614 -5.03 19.16 -2.49
CA LYS A 614 -5.62 20.26 -1.72
C LYS A 614 -5.76 19.93 -0.24
#